data_AF-A0A7J6W8Y5-F1
#
_entry.id   AF-A0A7J6W8Y5-F1
#
_cell.length_a   1.000
_cell.length_b   1.000
_cell.length_c   1.000
_cell.angle_alpha   90.00
_cell.angle_beta   90.00
_cell.angle_gamma   90.00
#
_symmetry.space_group_name_H-M   'P 1'
#
loop_
_entity.id
_entity.type
_entity.pdbx_description
1 polymer ?
#
loop_
_entity_poly.entity_id
_entity_poly.type
_entity_poly.pdbx_seq_one_letter_code
_entity_poly.pdbx_strand_id
1 'polypeptide(L)'
;MSTAASLCSTTALQSQINGFGGGLKLQKLSFSPSTSSTSSRRNFRMEVKATSRVDKFSKSDIIVSPSILSANFAKLGEQVKAVELAGCDWIHVDVMDGRFVPNITIGPLVVDALRPVTDLPLDVHLMIVEPDQRVPDFIKAGADIVSVHCEQSSTIHLHRVVNQIKSLGAKAGVVLNPGTPLSTIEYVLDG
;
A
#
# COMPACT_ATOMS: atom_id res chain seq x y z
N MET A 1 -1.05 -60.74 30.41
CA MET A 1 -0.95 -59.50 29.62
C MET A 1 -2.36 -58.97 29.47
N SER A 2 -2.68 -57.85 30.13
CA SER A 2 -4.04 -57.46 30.52
C SER A 2 -4.91 -56.99 29.35
N THR A 3 -6.20 -57.33 29.44
CA THR A 3 -7.28 -57.15 28.46
C THR A 3 -8.21 -55.99 28.83
N ALA A 4 -8.91 -55.45 27.81
CA ALA A 4 -10.25 -54.80 27.84
C ALA A 4 -10.37 -53.42 28.53
N ALA A 5 -11.36 -52.55 28.27
CA ALA A 5 -12.30 -52.24 27.17
C ALA A 5 -13.16 -51.05 27.68
N SER A 6 -13.64 -50.19 26.77
CA SER A 6 -14.89 -49.40 26.80
C SER A 6 -15.25 -48.53 28.03
N LEU A 7 -15.62 -47.27 27.79
CA LEU A 7 -17.02 -46.81 27.93
C LEU A 7 -17.20 -45.34 27.51
N CYS A 8 -18.27 -45.16 26.73
CA CYS A 8 -18.86 -43.92 26.25
C CYS A 8 -19.58 -43.17 27.38
N SER A 9 -19.67 -41.84 27.32
CA SER A 9 -20.66 -41.07 28.08
C SER A 9 -21.13 -39.86 27.28
N THR A 10 -22.34 -40.02 26.75
CA THR A 10 -23.24 -39.02 26.18
C THR A 10 -23.75 -38.06 27.25
N THR A 11 -23.78 -36.76 26.94
CA THR A 11 -24.77 -35.84 27.56
C THR A 11 -25.44 -35.02 26.46
N ALA A 12 -26.70 -35.35 26.23
CA ALA A 12 -27.63 -34.57 25.42
C ALA A 12 -28.04 -33.30 26.19
N LEU A 13 -28.15 -32.17 25.49
CA LEU A 13 -28.93 -31.03 25.94
C LEU A 13 -29.98 -30.73 24.88
N GLN A 14 -31.22 -31.00 25.30
CA GLN A 14 -32.43 -30.93 24.51
C GLN A 14 -33.07 -29.55 24.63
N SER A 15 -33.62 -29.09 23.51
CA SER A 15 -34.49 -27.93 23.36
C SER A 15 -35.90 -28.18 23.91
N GLN A 16 -36.49 -27.20 24.59
CA GLN A 16 -37.95 -26.94 24.76
C GLN A 16 -38.09 -25.45 25.12
N ILE A 17 -38.66 -24.56 24.28
CA ILE A 17 -40.07 -24.33 23.94
C ILE A 17 -41.00 -24.35 25.16
N ASN A 18 -41.47 -23.16 25.56
CA ASN A 18 -42.76 -22.97 26.22
C ASN A 18 -43.39 -21.68 25.68
N GLY A 19 -44.51 -21.82 24.97
CA GLY A 19 -45.46 -20.75 24.72
C GLY A 19 -46.66 -20.88 25.66
N PHE A 20 -47.32 -19.77 25.95
CA PHE A 20 -48.77 -19.53 25.75
C PHE A 20 -49.28 -18.40 26.66
N GLY A 21 -50.00 -17.46 26.04
CA GLY A 21 -51.18 -16.84 26.66
C GLY A 21 -51.03 -15.39 27.11
N GLY A 22 -51.56 -14.44 26.32
CA GLY A 22 -52.00 -13.16 26.89
C GLY A 22 -52.08 -11.98 25.92
N GLY A 23 -53.21 -11.83 25.24
CA GLY A 23 -53.80 -10.51 24.92
C GLY A 23 -53.15 -9.66 23.84
N LEU A 24 -53.63 -9.81 22.60
CA LEU A 24 -53.47 -8.81 21.54
C LEU A 24 -54.26 -7.53 21.91
N LYS A 25 -53.55 -6.44 22.21
CA LYS A 25 -54.08 -5.07 22.16
C LYS A 25 -53.29 -4.30 21.11
N LEU A 26 -53.93 -4.03 19.97
CA LEU A 26 -53.41 -3.16 18.92
C LEU A 26 -53.45 -1.70 19.44
N GLN A 27 -52.30 -1.16 19.84
CA GLN A 27 -52.15 0.28 20.06
C GLN A 27 -51.49 0.92 18.82
N LYS A 28 -52.24 1.84 18.23
CA LYS A 28 -51.88 2.66 17.08
C LYS A 28 -50.81 3.67 17.53
N LEU A 29 -49.53 3.33 17.35
CA LEU A 29 -48.44 4.27 17.58
C LEU A 29 -48.20 5.08 16.30
N SER A 30 -48.55 6.36 16.40
CA SER A 30 -48.29 7.41 15.42
C SER A 30 -46.79 7.60 15.21
N PHE A 31 -46.32 7.44 13.98
CA PHE A 31 -44.98 7.84 13.56
C PHE A 31 -44.87 9.37 13.59
N SER A 32 -43.99 9.90 14.45
CA SER A 32 -43.41 11.22 14.27
C SER A 32 -42.09 11.06 13.51
N PRO A 33 -41.78 11.91 12.51
CA PRO A 33 -40.52 11.79 11.78
C PRO A 33 -39.37 12.20 12.70
N SER A 34 -38.44 11.27 12.94
CA SER A 34 -37.16 11.53 13.57
C SER A 34 -36.36 12.50 12.70
N THR A 35 -35.90 13.59 13.28
CA THR A 35 -34.99 14.55 12.66
C THR A 35 -33.74 13.83 12.15
N SER A 36 -33.45 13.97 10.86
CA SER A 36 -32.25 13.44 10.25
C SER A 36 -31.04 14.17 10.83
N SER A 37 -30.27 13.48 11.67
CA SER A 37 -28.92 13.90 12.05
C SER A 37 -28.06 13.85 10.79
N THR A 38 -27.89 15.01 10.15
CA THR A 38 -26.96 15.19 9.03
C THR A 38 -25.57 14.88 9.56
N SER A 39 -25.06 13.67 9.31
CA SER A 39 -23.66 13.37 9.58
C SER A 39 -22.85 14.25 8.63
N SER A 40 -22.23 15.29 9.18
CA SER A 40 -21.24 16.08 8.46
C SER A 40 -20.16 15.13 7.96
N ARG A 41 -20.20 14.80 6.67
CA ARG A 41 -19.07 14.17 5.99
C ARG A 41 -17.95 15.19 6.08
N ARG A 42 -17.07 15.01 7.07
CA ARG A 42 -15.78 15.69 7.09
C ARG A 42 -15.08 15.30 5.79
N ASN A 43 -15.02 16.24 4.86
CA ASN A 43 -14.11 16.14 3.72
C ASN A 43 -12.70 16.13 4.30
N PHE A 44 -12.17 14.92 4.55
CA PHE A 44 -10.77 14.73 4.82
C PHE A 44 -10.05 15.01 3.51
N ARG A 45 -9.68 16.27 3.31
CA ARG A 45 -8.84 16.68 2.20
C ARG A 45 -7.48 16.04 2.49
N MET A 46 -7.17 14.93 1.83
CA MET A 46 -5.81 14.37 1.84
C MET A 46 -4.88 15.47 1.34
N GLU A 47 -4.15 16.08 2.26
CA GLU A 47 -3.07 16.98 1.90
C GLU A 47 -1.96 16.10 1.34
N VAL A 48 -1.81 16.12 0.02
CA VAL A 48 -0.78 15.39 -0.69
C VAL A 48 0.57 16.02 -0.34
N LYS A 49 1.33 15.38 0.55
CA LYS A 49 2.68 15.80 0.95
C LYS A 49 3.81 15.26 0.07
N ALA A 50 3.51 14.35 -0.86
CA ALA A 50 4.52 13.57 -1.58
C ALA A 50 5.39 14.42 -2.54
N THR A 51 4.79 15.26 -3.38
CA THR A 51 5.54 16.13 -4.30
C THR A 51 6.48 17.11 -3.59
N SER A 52 6.08 17.63 -2.43
CA SER A 52 6.82 18.69 -1.74
C SER A 52 8.13 18.22 -1.09
N ARG A 53 8.33 16.92 -0.86
CA ARG A 53 9.61 16.42 -0.30
C ARG A 53 10.70 16.39 -1.36
N VAL A 54 10.37 15.90 -2.56
CA VAL A 54 11.32 15.81 -3.69
C VAL A 54 11.69 17.20 -4.20
N ASP A 55 10.74 18.14 -4.21
CA ASP A 55 10.94 19.50 -4.72
C ASP A 55 11.93 20.34 -3.88
N LYS A 56 12.35 19.86 -2.70
CA LYS A 56 13.41 20.49 -1.89
C LYS A 56 14.81 20.29 -2.47
N PHE A 57 14.97 19.29 -3.34
CA PHE A 57 16.26 18.92 -3.92
C PHE A 57 16.43 19.57 -5.29
N SER A 58 17.60 20.15 -5.55
CA SER A 58 17.92 20.75 -6.84
C SER A 58 18.21 19.67 -7.88
N LYS A 59 17.69 19.84 -9.11
CA LYS A 59 18.03 18.97 -10.25
C LYS A 59 19.49 19.13 -10.71
N SER A 60 20.20 20.15 -10.24
CA SER A 60 21.60 20.40 -10.57
C SER A 60 22.57 19.69 -9.61
N ASP A 61 22.07 19.18 -8.48
CA ASP A 61 22.89 18.48 -7.48
C ASP A 61 22.93 16.98 -7.79
N ILE A 62 23.97 16.29 -7.30
CA ILE A 62 24.08 14.84 -7.39
C ILE A 62 23.30 14.22 -6.24
N ILE A 63 22.25 13.48 -6.57
CA ILE A 63 21.40 12.78 -5.60
C ILE A 63 21.92 11.38 -5.35
N VAL A 64 22.02 10.99 -4.07
CA VAL A 64 22.34 9.64 -3.62
C VAL A 64 21.12 9.01 -2.94
N SER A 65 20.57 7.96 -3.58
CA SER A 65 19.39 7.21 -3.10
C SER A 65 19.78 5.76 -2.76
N PRO A 66 20.30 5.47 -1.55
CA PRO A 66 20.69 4.12 -1.15
C PRO A 66 19.50 3.14 -1.12
N SER A 67 19.70 1.95 -1.70
CA SER A 67 18.71 0.87 -1.65
C SER A 67 18.71 0.14 -0.30
N ILE A 68 17.52 0.06 0.31
CA ILE A 68 17.32 -0.68 1.55
C ILE A 68 17.40 -2.20 1.37
N LEU A 69 17.44 -2.70 0.13
CA LEU A 69 17.59 -4.14 -0.14
C LEU A 69 18.88 -4.71 0.46
N SER A 70 19.92 -3.88 0.57
CA SER A 70 21.21 -4.24 1.17
C SER A 70 21.27 -4.01 2.68
N ALA A 71 20.20 -3.49 3.29
CA ALA A 71 20.17 -3.18 4.70
C ALA A 71 19.90 -4.42 5.57
N ASN A 72 20.22 -4.32 6.86
CA ASN A 72 19.79 -5.32 7.83
C ASN A 72 18.32 -5.11 8.20
N PHE A 73 17.44 -5.94 7.65
CA PHE A 73 15.98 -5.88 7.88
C PHE A 73 15.56 -6.05 9.35
N ALA A 74 16.35 -6.73 10.18
CA ALA A 74 16.04 -6.89 11.61
C ALA A 74 16.11 -5.57 12.39
N LYS A 75 16.78 -4.55 11.83
CA LYS A 75 16.95 -3.22 12.41
C LYS A 75 16.78 -2.12 11.36
N LEU A 76 15.80 -2.31 10.46
CA LEU A 76 15.65 -1.48 9.26
C LEU A 76 15.51 0.02 9.57
N GLY A 77 14.73 0.38 10.59
CA GLY A 77 14.56 1.79 10.97
C GLY A 77 15.86 2.45 11.45
N GLU A 78 16.74 1.70 12.14
CA GLU A 78 18.05 2.20 12.53
C GLU A 78 18.99 2.34 11.32
N GLN A 79 18.92 1.40 10.37
CA GLN A 79 19.73 1.47 9.15
C GLN A 79 19.36 2.68 8.29
N VAL A 80 18.06 2.97 8.16
CA VAL A 80 17.58 4.17 7.45
C VAL A 80 18.08 5.45 8.12
N LYS A 81 17.95 5.56 9.45
CA LYS A 81 18.49 6.72 10.18
C LYS A 81 20.00 6.86 10.04
N ALA A 82 20.73 5.74 10.00
CA ALA A 82 22.17 5.77 9.84
C ALA A 82 22.61 6.34 8.48
N VAL A 83 21.94 5.95 7.38
CA VAL A 83 22.25 6.51 6.05
C VAL A 83 21.77 7.96 5.90
N GLU A 84 20.64 8.32 6.53
CA GLU A 84 20.17 9.71 6.59
C GLU A 84 21.20 10.60 7.30
N LEU A 85 21.73 10.17 8.45
CA LEU A 85 22.80 10.89 9.16
C LEU A 85 24.12 10.94 8.37
N ALA A 86 24.36 9.95 7.50
CA ALA A 86 25.51 9.95 6.59
C ALA A 86 25.32 10.90 5.39
N GLY A 87 24.14 11.51 5.25
CA GLY A 87 23.87 12.53 4.23
C GLY A 87 23.32 12.00 2.92
N CYS A 88 22.61 10.87 2.91
CA CYS A 88 21.84 10.48 1.73
C CYS A 88 20.64 11.41 1.50
N ASP A 89 20.24 11.56 0.25
CA ASP A 89 19.15 12.47 -0.12
C ASP A 89 17.79 11.78 -0.03
N TRP A 90 17.69 10.58 -0.63
CA TRP A 90 16.46 9.80 -0.75
C TRP A 90 16.68 8.38 -0.21
N ILE A 91 15.61 7.63 -0.01
CA ILE A 91 15.69 6.21 0.38
C ILE A 91 15.06 5.37 -0.72
N HIS A 92 15.85 4.53 -1.37
CA HIS A 92 15.39 3.69 -2.47
C HIS A 92 14.80 2.37 -1.95
N VAL A 93 13.61 2.02 -2.46
CA VAL A 93 12.82 0.85 -2.05
C VAL A 93 12.52 -0.02 -3.27
N ASP A 94 13.26 -1.11 -3.39
CA ASP A 94 13.09 -2.11 -4.45
C ASP A 94 11.98 -3.12 -4.11
N VAL A 95 10.88 -3.08 -4.86
CA VAL A 95 9.72 -3.96 -4.71
C VAL A 95 9.73 -5.01 -5.80
N MET A 96 9.79 -6.28 -5.41
CA MET A 96 9.85 -7.43 -6.31
C MET A 96 8.75 -8.45 -5.98
N ASP A 97 8.07 -9.00 -6.99
CA ASP A 97 6.91 -9.90 -6.83
C ASP A 97 7.16 -11.37 -7.19
N GLY A 98 8.37 -11.74 -7.61
CA GLY A 98 8.70 -13.09 -8.06
C GLY A 98 8.12 -13.45 -9.44
N ARG A 99 7.50 -12.51 -10.15
CA ARG A 99 6.91 -12.67 -11.49
C ARG A 99 7.70 -11.87 -12.52
N PHE A 100 7.84 -10.57 -12.32
CA PHE A 100 8.62 -9.72 -13.22
C PHE A 100 10.12 -9.97 -13.08
N VAL A 101 10.57 -10.20 -11.85
CA VAL A 101 11.93 -10.64 -11.50
C VAL A 101 11.87 -11.92 -10.67
N PRO A 102 12.91 -12.78 -10.68
CA PRO A 102 12.90 -14.07 -10.00
C PRO A 102 13.15 -13.98 -8.49
N ASN A 103 12.80 -12.86 -7.85
CA ASN A 103 12.98 -12.64 -6.41
C ASN A 103 11.74 -11.96 -5.81
N ILE A 104 11.54 -12.10 -4.50
CA ILE A 104 10.46 -11.44 -3.75
C ILE A 104 11.10 -10.64 -2.62
N THR A 105 10.76 -9.37 -2.49
CA THR A 105 11.36 -8.49 -1.47
C THR A 105 10.34 -8.06 -0.43
N ILE A 106 9.72 -6.90 -0.64
CA ILE A 106 8.91 -6.18 0.34
C ILE A 106 7.71 -5.54 -0.34
N GLY A 107 6.70 -5.17 0.44
CA GLY A 107 5.49 -4.53 -0.05
C GLY A 107 5.20 -3.20 0.65
N PRO A 108 3.99 -2.63 0.42
CA PRO A 108 3.59 -1.33 0.97
C PRO A 108 3.71 -1.22 2.49
N LEU A 109 3.56 -2.33 3.22
CA LEU A 109 3.71 -2.38 4.68
C LEU A 109 5.08 -1.87 5.16
N VAL A 110 6.15 -2.15 4.41
CA VAL A 110 7.49 -1.68 4.78
C VAL A 110 7.64 -0.19 4.52
N VAL A 111 7.05 0.33 3.43
CA VAL A 111 7.02 1.77 3.14
C VAL A 111 6.26 2.52 4.23
N ASP A 112 5.11 1.99 4.65
CA ASP A 112 4.28 2.55 5.72
C ASP A 112 5.05 2.59 7.06
N ALA A 113 5.77 1.51 7.38
CA ALA A 113 6.60 1.42 8.58
C ALA A 113 7.82 2.35 8.55
N LEU A 114 8.40 2.62 7.37
CA LEU A 114 9.53 3.54 7.20
C LEU A 114 9.10 5.00 7.19
N ARG A 115 7.87 5.29 6.75
CA ARG A 115 7.39 6.67 6.63
C ARG A 115 7.51 7.51 7.91
N PRO A 116 7.20 7.02 9.13
CA PRO A 116 7.41 7.78 10.36
C PRO A 116 8.86 7.79 10.86
N VAL A 117 9.77 7.02 10.24
CA VAL A 117 11.18 6.92 10.66
C VAL A 117 12.04 8.03 10.06
N THR A 118 11.72 8.49 8.85
CA THR A 118 12.49 9.48 8.09
C THR A 118 11.56 10.46 7.37
N ASP A 119 12.02 11.71 7.20
CA ASP A 119 11.35 12.73 6.38
C ASP A 119 11.95 12.85 4.96
N LEU A 120 12.98 12.06 4.65
CA LEU A 120 13.56 12.00 3.30
C LEU A 120 12.55 11.40 2.29
N PRO A 121 12.63 11.75 1.00
CA PRO A 121 11.83 11.11 -0.03
C PRO A 121 11.99 9.59 -0.05
N LEU A 122 10.86 8.88 -0.08
CA LEU A 122 10.83 7.43 -0.33
C LEU A 122 10.66 7.21 -1.82
N ASP A 123 11.71 6.68 -2.45
CA ASP A 123 11.83 6.40 -3.87
C ASP A 123 11.51 4.93 -4.14
N VAL A 124 10.27 4.66 -4.53
CA VAL A 124 9.76 3.29 -4.70
C VAL A 124 9.91 2.84 -6.14
N HIS A 125 10.63 1.75 -6.33
CA HIS A 125 10.86 1.11 -7.62
C HIS A 125 10.07 -0.20 -7.70
N LEU A 126 9.08 -0.24 -8.61
CA LEU A 126 8.17 -1.37 -8.79
C LEU A 126 8.67 -2.33 -9.89
N MET A 127 9.44 -3.34 -9.49
CA MET A 127 9.81 -4.51 -10.31
C MET A 127 8.74 -5.60 -10.20
N ILE A 128 7.51 -5.29 -10.63
CA ILE A 128 6.34 -6.16 -10.52
C ILE A 128 5.54 -6.18 -11.83
N VAL A 129 4.70 -7.21 -12.02
CA VAL A 129 3.69 -7.19 -13.08
C VAL A 129 2.46 -6.40 -12.64
N GLU A 130 1.75 -5.80 -13.60
CA GLU A 130 0.50 -5.06 -13.36
C GLU A 130 0.62 -3.97 -12.27
N PRO A 131 1.62 -3.06 -12.37
CA PRO A 131 1.92 -2.13 -11.28
C PRO A 131 0.78 -1.16 -10.98
N ASP A 132 -0.12 -0.88 -11.94
CA ASP A 132 -1.28 -0.01 -11.75
C ASP A 132 -2.22 -0.46 -10.63
N GLN A 133 -2.24 -1.76 -10.32
CA GLN A 133 -3.01 -2.32 -9.22
C GLN A 133 -2.40 -2.01 -7.85
N ARG A 134 -1.08 -1.80 -7.77
CA ARG A 134 -0.34 -1.61 -6.51
C ARG A 134 0.13 -0.18 -6.27
N VAL A 135 0.21 0.64 -7.32
CA VAL A 135 0.54 2.09 -7.21
C VAL A 135 -0.24 2.79 -6.09
N PRO A 136 -1.58 2.65 -5.97
CA PRO A 136 -2.33 3.34 -4.92
C PRO A 136 -1.89 2.95 -3.50
N ASP A 137 -1.54 1.68 -3.29
CA ASP A 137 -1.10 1.17 -1.98
C ASP A 137 0.22 1.82 -1.56
N PHE A 138 1.19 1.91 -2.47
CA PHE A 138 2.49 2.49 -2.19
C PHE A 138 2.42 4.00 -1.93
N ILE A 139 1.62 4.73 -2.70
CA ILE A 139 1.42 6.16 -2.47
C ILE A 139 0.71 6.38 -1.13
N LYS A 140 -0.31 5.57 -0.81
CA LYS A 140 -0.98 5.63 0.48
C LYS A 140 -0.04 5.32 1.66
N ALA A 141 0.90 4.39 1.47
CA ALA A 141 1.94 4.05 2.43
C ALA A 141 3.00 5.17 2.61
N GLY A 142 2.99 6.19 1.74
CA GLY A 142 3.85 7.37 1.87
C GLY A 142 5.03 7.42 0.92
N ALA A 143 4.97 6.69 -0.20
CA ALA A 143 5.90 6.86 -1.32
C ALA A 143 5.83 8.28 -1.90
N ASP A 144 6.98 8.91 -2.13
CA ASP A 144 7.06 10.24 -2.74
C ASP A 144 7.32 10.15 -4.25
N ILE A 145 8.09 9.14 -4.66
CA ILE A 145 8.35 8.78 -6.05
C ILE A 145 7.90 7.33 -6.25
N VAL A 146 7.22 7.06 -7.37
CA VAL A 146 6.90 5.70 -7.81
C VAL A 146 7.38 5.52 -9.24
N SER A 147 8.30 4.59 -9.42
CA SER A 147 8.91 4.24 -10.69
C SER A 147 8.39 2.90 -11.19
N VAL A 148 7.90 2.87 -12.43
CA VAL A 148 7.36 1.66 -13.07
C VAL A 148 8.13 1.31 -14.33
N HIS A 149 8.24 0.03 -14.63
CA HIS A 149 8.89 -0.48 -15.82
C HIS A 149 8.07 -0.18 -17.09
N CYS A 150 8.76 0.23 -18.17
CA CYS A 150 8.13 0.46 -19.48
C CYS A 150 7.94 -0.83 -20.29
N GLU A 151 8.59 -1.93 -19.87
CA GLU A 151 8.47 -3.22 -20.54
C GLU A 151 7.02 -3.72 -20.52
N GLN A 152 6.56 -4.22 -21.66
CA GLN A 152 5.19 -4.73 -21.82
C GLN A 152 4.90 -5.94 -20.91
N SER A 153 5.93 -6.66 -20.46
CA SER A 153 5.82 -7.72 -19.47
C SER A 153 5.49 -7.22 -18.06
N SER A 154 5.71 -5.93 -17.78
CA SER A 154 5.28 -5.25 -16.55
C SER A 154 4.00 -4.45 -16.79
N THR A 155 4.04 -3.51 -17.74
CA THR A 155 3.05 -2.43 -17.85
C THR A 155 2.43 -2.36 -19.24
N ILE A 156 1.16 -2.72 -19.36
CA ILE A 156 0.46 -2.73 -20.65
C ILE A 156 0.17 -1.31 -21.18
N HIS A 157 -0.16 -0.38 -20.28
CA HIS A 157 -0.61 0.98 -20.61
C HIS A 157 0.23 2.06 -19.91
N LEU A 158 1.52 2.15 -20.24
CA LEU A 158 2.50 3.01 -19.56
C LEU A 158 2.02 4.45 -19.33
N HIS A 159 1.54 5.13 -20.37
CA HIS A 159 1.04 6.51 -20.28
C HIS A 159 -0.10 6.67 -19.25
N ARG A 160 -0.99 5.67 -19.15
CA ARG A 160 -2.08 5.67 -18.16
C ARG A 160 -1.53 5.56 -16.74
N VAL A 161 -0.56 4.66 -16.53
CA VAL A 161 0.04 4.42 -15.20
C VAL A 161 0.86 5.63 -14.73
N VAL A 162 1.64 6.25 -15.61
CA VAL A 162 2.38 7.49 -15.30
C VAL A 162 1.42 8.58 -14.84
N ASN A 163 0.31 8.79 -15.55
CA ASN A 163 -0.69 9.79 -15.17
C ASN A 163 -1.46 9.41 -13.90
N GLN A 164 -1.70 8.11 -13.66
CA GLN A 164 -2.28 7.63 -12.40
C GLN A 164 -1.38 8.02 -11.22
N ILE A 165 -0.07 7.75 -11.29
CA ILE A 165 0.90 8.09 -10.23
C ILE A 165 0.87 9.60 -9.95
N LYS A 166 0.95 10.43 -11.02
CA LYS A 166 0.87 11.89 -10.91
C LYS A 166 -0.45 12.34 -10.27
N SER A 167 -1.59 11.77 -10.69
CA SER A 167 -2.92 12.14 -10.18
C SER A 167 -3.13 11.79 -8.70
N LEU A 168 -2.45 10.74 -8.23
CA LEU A 168 -2.44 10.32 -6.84
C LEU A 168 -1.44 11.11 -5.98
N GLY A 169 -0.64 11.98 -6.61
CA GLY A 169 0.15 12.97 -5.91
C GLY A 169 1.61 12.60 -5.65
N ALA A 170 2.10 11.50 -6.23
CA ALA A 170 3.51 11.14 -6.22
C ALA A 170 4.20 11.59 -7.53
N LYS A 171 5.53 11.69 -7.51
CA LYS A 171 6.32 11.87 -8.73
C LYS A 171 6.38 10.53 -9.47
N ALA A 172 6.15 10.57 -10.78
CA ALA A 172 6.21 9.37 -11.62
C ALA A 172 7.60 9.19 -12.23
N GLY A 173 8.13 7.97 -12.11
CA GLY A 173 9.34 7.53 -12.79
C GLY A 173 9.05 6.42 -13.80
N VAL A 174 9.90 6.31 -14.82
CA VAL A 174 9.86 5.22 -15.80
C VAL A 174 11.21 4.53 -15.81
N VAL A 175 11.21 3.21 -15.68
CA VAL A 175 12.40 2.37 -15.64
C VAL A 175 12.55 1.64 -16.97
N LEU A 176 13.80 1.55 -17.43
CA LEU A 176 14.20 0.78 -18.59
C LEU A 176 15.22 -0.26 -18.16
N ASN A 177 14.97 -1.51 -18.52
CA ASN A 177 15.99 -2.55 -18.45
C ASN A 177 17.13 -2.25 -19.44
N PRO A 178 18.34 -2.79 -19.21
CA PRO A 178 19.49 -2.54 -20.09
C PRO A 178 19.25 -2.88 -21.57
N GLY A 179 18.39 -3.86 -21.85
CA GLY A 179 18.05 -4.27 -23.22
C GLY A 179 16.89 -3.49 -23.86
N THR A 180 16.25 -2.58 -23.12
CA THR A 180 15.06 -1.85 -23.58
C THR A 180 15.48 -0.55 -24.27
N PRO A 181 15.07 -0.31 -25.54
CA PRO A 181 15.47 0.88 -26.27
C PRO A 181 14.82 2.15 -25.72
N LEU A 182 15.52 3.29 -25.81
CA LEU A 182 15.01 4.59 -25.34
C LEU A 182 13.73 5.02 -26.06
N SER A 183 13.52 4.58 -27.30
CA SER A 183 12.30 4.89 -28.06
C SER A 183 11.03 4.35 -27.40
N THR A 184 11.13 3.35 -26.50
CA THR A 184 9.98 2.81 -25.77
C THR A 184 9.29 3.85 -24.89
N ILE A 185 10.01 4.90 -24.47
CA ILE A 185 9.48 5.93 -23.57
C ILE A 185 9.16 7.25 -24.26
N GLU A 186 9.35 7.37 -25.57
CA GLU A 186 9.18 8.63 -26.31
C GLU A 186 7.80 9.27 -26.05
N TYR A 187 6.73 8.49 -26.12
CA TYR A 187 5.35 8.95 -25.92
C TYR A 187 4.98 9.31 -24.48
N VAL A 188 5.87 9.12 -23.50
CA VAL A 188 5.63 9.50 -22.09
C VAL A 188 6.58 10.58 -21.59
N LEU A 189 7.50 11.06 -22.43
CA LEU A 189 8.41 12.16 -22.11
C LEU A 189 7.77 13.54 -22.27
N ASP A 190 6.80 13.68 -23.17
CA ASP A 190 6.08 14.93 -23.41
C ASP A 190 4.95 15.12 -22.38
N GLY A 191 5.24 15.74 -21.24
CA GLY A 191 4.23 16.06 -20.23
C GLY A 191 4.70 16.94 -19.08
#